data_AF-A0A7Y1UWY3-F1
#
_entry.id   AF-A0A7Y1UWY3-F1
#
_cell.length_a   1.000
_cell.length_b   1.000
_cell.length_c   1.000
_cell.angle_alpha   90.00
_cell.angle_beta   90.00
_cell.angle_gamma   90.00
#
_symmetry.space_group_name_H-M   'P 1'
#
loop_
_entity.id
_entity.type
_entity.pdbx_description
1 polymer ?
#
loop_
_entity_poly.entity_id
_entity_poly.type
_entity_poly.pdbx_seq_one_letter_code
_entity_poly.pdbx_strand_id
1 'polypeptide(L)'
;MSLNLRRTVFSFALVGALAPMLAAVLTPAIYILGEGETETEDVYVAASSARIDGTIDGDLVIASGAVDLNGDVLGDVFVVSHSRVYIAGDVTGSVRGLAREVDIAGTVGGDVAVLGGSLNISGSVGRDVLVVAGSGFVTGSTGRDLQGRFLDAEIDGTVGRDIDITVRNLRVGPSADIGGDLLYRADSDATVSGGAEVAGQFNRLPSRAVFIVRVWLIGATILGFLAFVASGFVLLMLFRGTMSRATALVRTDTWKTVWVGFLAVIGLPLL
;
A
#
# COMPACT_ATOMS: atom_id res chain seq x y z
N MET A 1 -18.75 -13.37 27.68
CA MET A 1 -17.74 -12.28 27.72
C MET A 1 -17.76 -11.61 26.36
N SER A 2 -18.52 -10.52 26.22
CA SER A 2 -18.79 -9.84 24.95
C SER A 2 -17.69 -8.83 24.62
N LEU A 3 -16.91 -9.07 23.56
CA LEU A 3 -15.98 -8.07 23.03
C LEU A 3 -16.73 -7.03 22.21
N ASN A 4 -16.76 -5.80 22.72
CA ASN A 4 -17.22 -4.62 22.00
C ASN A 4 -16.14 -4.16 21.02
N LEU A 5 -16.34 -4.38 19.72
CA LEU A 5 -15.49 -3.86 18.66
C LEU A 5 -15.95 -2.44 18.31
N ARG A 6 -15.33 -1.43 18.92
CA ARG A 6 -15.51 -0.02 18.51
C ARG A 6 -14.84 0.19 17.16
N ARG A 7 -15.63 0.33 16.11
CA ARG A 7 -15.20 0.75 14.77
C ARG A 7 -14.97 2.26 14.77
N THR A 8 -13.70 2.68 14.75
CA THR A 8 -13.33 4.06 14.44
C THR A 8 -13.40 4.23 12.91
N VAL A 9 -14.42 4.93 12.44
CA VAL A 9 -14.55 5.34 11.03
C VAL A 9 -13.82 6.67 10.90
N PHE A 10 -12.67 6.67 10.23
CA PHE A 10 -12.03 7.91 9.80
C PHE A 10 -12.73 8.40 8.53
N SER A 11 -13.49 9.48 8.68
CA SER A 11 -14.10 10.21 7.58
C SER A 11 -13.07 11.17 7.00
N PHE A 12 -12.48 10.86 5.85
CA PHE A 12 -11.79 11.87 5.05
C PHE A 12 -12.78 12.49 4.08
N ALA A 13 -13.28 13.66 4.51
CA ALA A 13 -13.93 14.61 3.65
C ALA A 13 -12.87 15.34 2.80
N LEU A 14 -13.32 15.77 1.61
CA LEU A 14 -12.66 16.74 0.73
C LEU A 14 -11.71 16.19 -0.36
N VAL A 15 -12.25 15.44 -1.32
CA VAL A 15 -11.66 15.37 -2.68
C VAL A 15 -12.61 16.08 -3.64
N GLY A 16 -12.58 17.41 -3.53
CA GLY A 16 -13.49 18.32 -4.21
C GLY A 16 -12.74 19.32 -5.06
N ALA A 17 -11.85 18.87 -5.95
CA ALA A 17 -11.41 19.58 -7.14
C ALA A 17 -10.37 18.71 -7.84
N LEU A 18 -10.71 18.06 -8.97
CA LEU A 18 -9.78 17.76 -10.06
C LEU A 18 -10.52 16.98 -11.16
N ALA A 19 -11.24 17.73 -11.97
CA ALA A 19 -11.37 17.44 -13.39
C ALA A 19 -11.05 18.77 -14.10
N PRO A 20 -10.26 18.84 -15.19
CA PRO A 20 -10.05 17.79 -16.19
C PRO A 20 -8.61 17.75 -16.78
N MET A 21 -7.93 16.60 -16.83
CA MET A 21 -6.85 16.41 -17.81
C MET A 21 -6.82 14.97 -18.30
N LEU A 22 -7.62 14.70 -19.34
CA LEU A 22 -7.23 13.76 -20.38
C LEU A 22 -6.15 14.47 -21.24
N ALA A 23 -5.04 14.85 -20.61
CA ALA A 23 -3.83 15.19 -21.31
C ALA A 23 -3.22 13.85 -21.75
N ALA A 24 -2.63 13.80 -22.94
CA ALA A 24 -1.60 12.79 -23.18
C ALA A 24 -0.58 12.97 -22.04
N VAL A 25 -0.64 12.10 -21.04
CA VAL A 25 0.35 12.11 -19.96
C VAL A 25 1.64 11.75 -20.67
N LEU A 26 2.43 12.77 -21.00
CA LEU A 26 3.84 12.61 -21.31
C LEU A 26 4.43 12.08 -20.03
N THR A 27 4.44 10.75 -19.87
CA THR A 27 5.18 10.12 -18.79
C THR A 27 6.64 10.42 -19.08
N PRO A 28 7.32 11.22 -18.25
CA PRO A 28 8.72 11.48 -18.47
C PRO A 28 9.47 10.15 -18.50
N ALA A 29 10.51 10.08 -19.33
CA ALA A 29 11.36 8.89 -19.35
C ALA A 29 11.95 8.63 -17.96
N ILE A 30 12.29 9.70 -17.23
CA ILE A 30 12.84 9.64 -15.88
C ILE A 30 12.24 10.75 -15.03
N TYR A 31 11.76 10.44 -13.83
CA TYR A 31 11.49 11.41 -12.76
C TYR A 31 12.71 11.46 -11.82
N ILE A 32 13.20 12.66 -11.51
CA ILE A 32 14.31 12.86 -10.58
C ILE A 32 13.92 13.96 -9.60
N LEU A 33 14.01 13.66 -8.30
CA LEU A 33 14.07 14.66 -7.24
C LEU A 33 15.50 14.65 -6.68
N GLY A 34 16.24 15.72 -6.90
CA GLY A 34 17.66 15.82 -6.57
C GLY A 34 17.93 15.95 -5.07
N GLU A 35 19.16 15.63 -4.66
CA GLU A 35 19.60 15.84 -3.28
C GLU A 35 19.48 17.32 -2.88
N GLY A 36 18.93 17.59 -1.70
CA GLY A 36 18.68 18.94 -1.20
C GLY A 36 17.43 19.62 -1.78
N GLU A 37 16.74 18.98 -2.73
CA GLU A 37 15.42 19.40 -3.17
C GLU A 37 14.36 18.89 -2.18
N THR A 38 13.30 19.66 -1.99
CA THR A 38 12.17 19.27 -1.14
C THR A 38 10.87 19.57 -1.86
N GLU A 39 10.04 18.55 -2.04
CA GLU A 39 8.65 18.71 -2.43
C GLU A 39 7.80 18.81 -1.16
N THR A 40 7.10 19.92 -0.97
CA THR A 40 6.33 20.20 0.26
C THR A 40 4.87 19.74 0.18
N GLU A 41 4.54 18.94 -0.83
CA GLU A 41 3.21 18.41 -1.09
C GLU A 41 3.30 16.92 -1.45
N ASP A 42 2.15 16.26 -1.53
CA ASP A 42 2.07 14.88 -2.02
C ASP A 42 2.54 14.79 -3.47
N VAL A 43 3.36 13.77 -3.76
CA VAL A 43 3.98 13.56 -5.06
C VAL A 43 3.32 12.39 -5.79
N TYR A 44 2.86 12.64 -7.03
CA TYR A 44 2.22 11.64 -7.89
C TYR A 44 3.04 11.47 -9.17
N VAL A 45 3.67 10.30 -9.34
CA VAL A 45 4.63 10.06 -10.43
C VAL A 45 4.19 8.89 -11.30
N ALA A 46 4.20 9.12 -12.61
CA ALA A 46 4.12 8.09 -13.64
C ALA A 46 5.30 8.28 -14.62
N ALA A 47 6.30 7.40 -14.58
CA ALA A 47 7.54 7.55 -15.35
C ALA A 47 8.15 6.19 -15.72
N SER A 48 9.05 6.11 -16.70
CA SER A 48 9.71 4.84 -17.02
C SER A 48 10.72 4.42 -15.94
N SER A 49 11.43 5.37 -15.33
CA SER A 49 12.19 5.18 -14.09
C SER A 49 12.04 6.39 -13.18
N ALA A 50 12.28 6.20 -11.88
CA ALA A 50 12.25 7.27 -10.91
C ALA A 50 13.40 7.17 -9.91
N ARG A 51 14.00 8.32 -9.62
CA ARG A 51 15.07 8.47 -8.63
C ARG A 51 14.74 9.63 -7.70
N ILE A 52 14.62 9.34 -6.41
CA ILE A 52 14.24 10.31 -5.39
C ILE A 52 15.39 10.36 -4.39
N ASP A 53 16.26 11.35 -4.53
CA ASP A 53 17.40 11.61 -3.63
C ASP A 53 17.09 12.77 -2.65
N GLY A 54 16.08 13.58 -2.93
CA GLY A 54 15.60 14.66 -2.06
C GLY A 54 14.49 14.24 -1.09
N THR A 55 13.88 15.23 -0.42
CA THR A 55 12.84 15.00 0.59
C THR A 55 11.44 15.24 0.02
N ILE A 56 10.50 14.37 0.35
CA ILE A 56 9.07 14.57 0.10
C ILE A 56 8.38 14.76 1.44
N ASP A 57 7.92 15.97 1.73
CA ASP A 57 7.16 16.32 2.93
C ASP A 57 5.66 16.08 2.68
N GLY A 58 5.31 14.80 2.51
CA GLY A 58 3.98 14.33 2.14
C GLY A 58 3.98 12.86 1.74
N ASP A 59 2.91 12.42 1.09
CA ASP A 59 2.78 11.06 0.57
C ASP A 59 3.39 10.93 -0.84
N LEU A 60 3.97 9.77 -1.14
CA LEU A 60 4.48 9.44 -2.48
C LEU A 60 3.63 8.33 -3.11
N VAL A 61 2.98 8.65 -4.24
CA VAL A 61 2.26 7.68 -5.08
C VAL A 61 2.99 7.56 -6.41
N ILE A 62 3.58 6.40 -6.67
CA ILE A 62 4.46 6.21 -7.82
C ILE A 62 4.18 4.93 -8.60
N ALA A 63 4.02 5.07 -9.91
CA ALA A 63 3.97 3.98 -10.87
C ALA A 63 5.15 4.12 -11.84
N SER A 64 6.16 3.26 -11.69
CA SER A 64 7.37 3.36 -12.52
C SER A 64 8.02 2.02 -12.82
N GLY A 65 8.73 1.93 -13.94
CA GLY A 65 9.41 0.70 -14.35
C GLY A 65 10.49 0.26 -13.38
N ALA A 66 11.20 1.21 -12.76
CA ALA A 66 12.08 1.01 -11.60
C ALA A 66 12.07 2.24 -10.70
N VAL A 67 12.22 2.06 -9.39
CA VAL A 67 12.20 3.14 -8.39
C VAL A 67 13.42 3.01 -7.47
N ASP A 68 14.23 4.05 -7.42
CA ASP A 68 15.30 4.23 -6.43
C ASP A 68 14.91 5.40 -5.50
N LEU A 69 14.55 5.09 -4.25
CA LEU A 69 14.20 6.05 -3.21
C LEU A 69 15.33 6.09 -2.18
N ASN A 70 16.22 7.07 -2.33
CA ASN A 70 17.38 7.29 -1.46
C ASN A 70 17.15 8.41 -0.43
N GLY A 71 16.29 9.38 -0.76
CA GLY A 71 15.89 10.45 0.16
C GLY A 71 14.65 10.11 0.99
N ASP A 72 14.20 11.07 1.79
CA ASP A 72 13.18 10.83 2.81
C ASP A 72 11.76 11.10 2.32
N VAL A 73 10.80 10.31 2.80
CA VAL A 73 9.37 10.55 2.62
C VAL A 73 8.72 10.68 3.98
N LEU A 74 8.23 11.87 4.32
CA LEU A 74 7.60 12.19 5.60
C LEU A 74 6.12 11.77 5.67
N GLY A 75 5.71 10.82 4.84
CA GLY A 75 4.38 10.27 4.74
C GLY A 75 4.38 8.80 4.34
N ASP A 76 3.32 8.36 3.67
CA ASP A 76 3.16 7.01 3.14
C ASP A 76 3.73 6.89 1.72
N VAL A 77 4.22 5.69 1.36
CA VAL A 77 4.65 5.36 0.00
C VAL A 77 3.72 4.31 -0.59
N PHE A 78 3.07 4.64 -1.70
CA PHE A 78 2.36 3.69 -2.56
C PHE A 78 3.13 3.50 -3.87
N VAL A 79 3.64 2.29 -4.12
CA VAL A 79 4.52 2.02 -5.26
C VAL A 79 4.05 0.84 -6.10
N VAL A 80 3.99 1.03 -7.42
CA VAL A 80 3.77 -0.04 -8.38
C VAL A 80 4.90 -0.03 -9.41
N SER A 81 5.57 -1.17 -9.54
CA SER A 81 6.65 -1.36 -10.50
C SER A 81 6.59 -2.73 -11.15
N HIS A 82 7.07 -2.83 -12.38
CA HIS A 82 7.28 -4.12 -13.04
C HIS A 82 8.73 -4.62 -12.93
N SER A 83 9.63 -3.85 -12.29
CA SER A 83 11.01 -4.26 -12.01
C SER A 83 11.32 -4.07 -10.51
N ARG A 84 12.42 -3.39 -10.18
CA ARG A 84 12.93 -3.22 -8.82
C ARG A 84 12.39 -1.94 -8.18
N VAL A 85 12.08 -2.04 -6.89
CA VAL A 85 11.86 -0.91 -5.98
C VAL A 85 12.91 -1.01 -4.88
N TYR A 86 13.78 -0.02 -4.80
CA TYR A 86 14.84 0.09 -3.80
C TYR A 86 14.55 1.29 -2.88
N ILE A 87 14.42 1.04 -1.58
CA ILE A 87 14.10 2.02 -0.54
C ILE A 87 15.27 2.07 0.43
N ALA A 88 16.15 3.06 0.28
CA ALA A 88 17.30 3.31 1.15
C ALA A 88 17.11 4.48 2.11
N GLY A 89 16.27 5.46 1.76
CA GLY A 89 15.92 6.58 2.63
C GLY A 89 14.90 6.22 3.70
N ASP A 90 14.54 7.20 4.53
CA ASP A 90 13.58 7.01 5.61
C ASP A 90 12.14 7.34 5.15
N VAL A 91 11.24 6.36 5.28
CA VAL A 91 9.80 6.52 5.11
C VAL A 91 9.16 6.60 6.48
N THR A 92 8.66 7.77 6.87
CA THR A 92 8.07 7.97 8.21
C THR A 92 6.77 7.17 8.38
N GLY A 93 5.98 7.07 7.31
CA GLY A 93 4.74 6.30 7.25
C GLY A 93 4.95 4.85 6.83
N SER A 94 4.01 4.32 6.07
CA SER A 94 3.92 2.93 5.63
C SER A 94 4.28 2.78 4.16
N VAL A 95 4.83 1.62 3.78
CA VAL A 95 5.09 1.27 2.37
C VAL A 95 4.07 0.23 1.93
N ARG A 96 3.35 0.53 0.84
CA ARG A 96 2.43 -0.41 0.19
C ARG A 96 2.76 -0.51 -1.28
N GLY A 97 2.92 -1.73 -1.79
CA GLY A 97 3.31 -1.81 -3.19
C GLY A 97 3.38 -3.17 -3.84
N LEU A 98 3.65 -3.13 -5.13
CA LEU A 98 3.74 -4.27 -6.02
C LEU A 98 5.00 -4.10 -6.88
N ALA A 99 5.92 -5.07 -6.86
CA ALA A 99 7.13 -5.03 -7.68
C ALA A 99 7.65 -6.42 -8.02
N ARG A 100 8.52 -6.56 -9.03
CA ARG A 100 9.23 -7.84 -9.23
C ARG A 100 10.18 -8.10 -8.07
N GLU A 101 10.85 -7.05 -7.59
CA GLU A 101 11.86 -7.10 -6.54
C GLU A 101 11.69 -5.88 -5.63
N VAL A 102 11.59 -6.11 -4.33
CA VAL A 102 11.48 -5.06 -3.32
C VAL A 102 12.66 -5.20 -2.37
N ASP A 103 13.46 -4.13 -2.25
CA ASP A 103 14.58 -4.02 -1.32
C ASP A 103 14.33 -2.86 -0.37
N ILE A 104 14.24 -3.15 0.93
CA ILE A 104 14.08 -2.15 1.99
C ILE A 104 15.37 -2.14 2.80
N ALA A 105 16.25 -1.19 2.46
CA ALA A 105 17.53 -0.97 3.12
C ALA A 105 17.46 0.14 4.18
N GLY A 106 16.55 1.11 4.00
CA GLY A 106 16.31 2.21 4.93
C GLY A 106 15.31 1.89 6.05
N THR A 107 14.72 2.93 6.63
CA THR A 107 13.71 2.80 7.69
C THR A 107 12.31 2.99 7.12
N VAL A 108 11.36 2.16 7.55
CA VAL A 108 9.92 2.38 7.36
C VAL A 108 9.30 2.46 8.75
N GLY A 109 8.85 3.64 9.18
CA GLY A 109 8.29 3.83 10.53
C GLY A 109 6.97 3.09 10.77
N GLY A 110 6.19 2.90 9.71
CA GLY A 110 4.88 2.25 9.71
C GLY A 110 4.91 0.76 9.36
N ASP A 111 3.89 0.35 8.61
CA ASP A 111 3.73 -1.03 8.15
C ASP A 111 4.29 -1.19 6.72
N VAL A 112 4.76 -2.40 6.37
CA VAL A 112 5.11 -2.76 4.99
C VAL A 112 4.12 -3.79 4.48
N ALA A 113 3.44 -3.51 3.36
CA ALA A 113 2.54 -4.46 2.70
C ALA A 113 2.86 -4.58 1.22
N VAL A 114 3.56 -5.66 0.82
CA VAL A 114 4.06 -5.81 -0.55
C VAL A 114 3.75 -7.16 -1.20
N LEU A 115 3.54 -7.14 -2.51
CA LEU A 115 3.48 -8.34 -3.34
C LEU A 115 4.61 -8.28 -4.36
N GLY A 116 5.37 -9.37 -4.52
CA GLY A 116 6.42 -9.39 -5.53
C GLY A 116 7.02 -10.76 -5.86
N GLY A 117 8.08 -10.75 -6.65
CA GLY A 117 8.87 -11.94 -6.94
C GLY A 117 9.86 -12.24 -5.81
N SER A 118 10.55 -11.22 -5.32
CA SER A 118 11.47 -11.28 -4.18
C SER A 118 11.29 -10.08 -3.25
N LEU A 119 11.51 -10.32 -1.96
CA LEU A 119 11.62 -9.29 -0.94
C LEU A 119 12.95 -9.45 -0.18
N ASN A 120 13.63 -8.34 0.05
CA ASN A 120 14.77 -8.24 0.92
C ASN A 120 14.58 -7.08 1.90
N ILE A 121 14.65 -7.34 3.20
CA ILE A 121 14.59 -6.33 4.26
C ILE A 121 15.89 -6.41 5.03
N SER A 122 16.79 -5.47 4.79
CA SER A 122 18.03 -5.28 5.54
C SER A 122 17.97 -4.08 6.49
N GLY A 123 17.01 -3.18 6.27
CA GLY A 123 16.76 -2.00 7.10
C GLY A 123 15.83 -2.30 8.28
N SER A 124 14.94 -1.36 8.60
CA SER A 124 13.99 -1.54 9.71
C SER A 124 12.56 -1.20 9.32
N VAL A 125 11.62 -1.99 9.81
CA VAL A 125 10.18 -1.75 9.71
C VAL A 125 9.65 -1.58 11.12
N GLY A 126 9.12 -0.40 11.46
CA GLY A 126 8.75 -0.04 12.83
C GLY A 126 7.55 -0.83 13.36
N ARG A 127 6.71 -1.37 12.47
CA ARG A 127 5.52 -2.13 12.85
C ARG A 127 5.43 -3.48 12.13
N ASP A 128 4.36 -3.72 11.36
CA ASP A 128 3.99 -5.02 10.83
C ASP A 128 4.43 -5.17 9.36
N VAL A 129 4.89 -6.37 8.98
CA VAL A 129 5.24 -6.75 7.60
C VAL A 129 4.21 -7.75 7.08
N LEU A 130 3.60 -7.45 5.93
CA LEU A 130 2.63 -8.30 5.24
C LEU A 130 3.07 -8.57 3.80
N VAL A 131 3.46 -9.80 3.47
CA VAL A 131 4.17 -10.08 2.21
C VAL A 131 3.60 -11.27 1.46
N VAL A 132 3.57 -11.17 0.13
CA VAL A 132 3.54 -12.34 -0.76
C VAL A 132 4.70 -12.26 -1.72
N ALA A 133 5.63 -13.21 -1.63
CA ALA A 133 6.76 -13.27 -2.55
C ALA A 133 7.13 -14.70 -2.94
N GLY A 134 7.92 -14.85 -3.99
CA GLY A 134 8.61 -16.11 -4.30
C GLY A 134 9.70 -16.36 -3.27
N SER A 135 10.61 -15.40 -3.10
CA SER A 135 11.66 -15.43 -2.08
C SER A 135 11.56 -14.27 -1.09
N GLY A 136 11.96 -14.50 0.16
CA GLY A 136 12.03 -13.49 1.21
C GLY A 136 13.31 -13.62 2.02
N PHE A 137 14.07 -12.54 2.15
CA PHE A 137 15.26 -12.45 3.00
C PHE A 137 15.07 -11.31 4.00
N VAL A 138 15.12 -11.62 5.29
CA VAL A 138 14.95 -10.63 6.36
C VAL A 138 16.15 -10.70 7.27
N THR A 139 17.09 -9.79 7.07
CA THR A 139 18.31 -9.62 7.89
C THR A 139 18.23 -8.38 8.78
N GLY A 140 17.30 -7.47 8.46
CA GLY A 140 16.99 -6.28 9.23
C GLY A 140 16.05 -6.55 10.40
N SER A 141 15.28 -5.53 10.79
CA SER A 141 14.34 -5.63 11.91
C SER A 141 12.89 -5.37 11.51
N THR A 142 11.98 -6.13 12.11
CA THR A 142 10.52 -5.90 12.08
C THR A 142 10.06 -5.67 13.51
N GLY A 143 9.55 -4.48 13.83
CA GLY A 143 9.24 -4.08 15.19
C GLY A 143 8.07 -4.84 15.81
N ARG A 144 7.17 -5.39 14.99
CA ARG A 144 6.01 -6.15 15.42
C ARG A 144 5.92 -7.50 14.71
N ASP A 145 4.90 -7.74 13.89
CA ASP A 145 4.64 -9.07 13.32
C ASP A 145 5.14 -9.19 11.89
N LEU A 146 5.62 -10.39 11.51
CA LEU A 146 5.90 -10.75 10.12
C LEU A 146 4.88 -11.79 9.65
N GLN A 147 4.06 -11.41 8.68
CA GLN A 147 2.99 -12.23 8.12
C GLN A 147 3.15 -12.36 6.63
N GLY A 148 2.94 -13.56 6.07
CA GLY A 148 3.08 -13.67 4.63
C GLY A 148 3.04 -15.04 4.02
N ARG A 149 3.29 -15.06 2.72
CA ARG A 149 3.53 -16.27 1.94
C ARG A 149 4.80 -16.16 1.13
N PHE A 150 5.61 -17.19 1.22
CA PHE A 150 6.86 -17.36 0.48
C PHE A 150 6.89 -18.72 -0.21
N LEU A 151 7.69 -18.89 -1.26
CA LEU A 151 8.19 -20.22 -1.62
C LEU A 151 9.41 -20.51 -0.74
N ASP A 152 10.36 -19.60 -0.70
CA ASP A 152 11.59 -19.74 0.08
C ASP A 152 11.77 -18.52 0.98
N ALA A 153 11.98 -18.72 2.27
CA ALA A 153 12.18 -17.63 3.23
C ALA A 153 13.41 -17.90 4.10
N GLU A 154 14.25 -16.86 4.27
CA GLU A 154 15.35 -16.82 5.23
C GLU A 154 15.15 -15.65 6.19
N ILE A 155 15.06 -15.97 7.48
CA ILE A 155 14.95 -15.01 8.57
C ILE A 155 16.25 -15.07 9.36
N ASP A 156 17.05 -14.02 9.30
CA ASP A 156 18.35 -13.88 9.98
C ASP A 156 18.48 -12.50 10.64
N GLY A 157 17.34 -11.94 11.08
CA GLY A 157 17.25 -10.65 11.74
C GLY A 157 16.21 -10.68 12.86
N THR A 158 15.80 -9.51 13.34
CA THR A 158 14.92 -9.40 14.52
C THR A 158 13.45 -9.26 14.12
N VAL A 159 12.57 -10.00 14.79
CA VAL A 159 11.12 -9.80 14.75
C VAL A 159 10.62 -9.60 16.18
N GLY A 160 10.10 -8.41 16.48
CA GLY A 160 9.77 -8.01 17.85
C GLY A 160 8.61 -8.79 18.48
N ARG A 161 7.76 -9.43 17.66
CA ARG A 161 6.64 -10.25 18.11
C ARG A 161 6.55 -11.55 17.29
N ASP A 162 5.42 -11.77 16.61
CA ASP A 162 5.09 -13.08 16.04
C ASP A 162 5.43 -13.15 14.55
N ILE A 163 5.83 -14.36 14.13
CA ILE A 163 5.94 -14.74 12.73
C ILE A 163 4.78 -15.69 12.41
N ASP A 164 3.93 -15.34 11.43
CA ASP A 164 2.89 -16.25 10.88
C ASP A 164 3.01 -16.31 9.35
N ILE A 165 3.72 -17.32 8.85
CA ILE A 165 4.02 -17.48 7.41
C ILE A 165 3.57 -18.81 6.84
N THR A 166 3.22 -18.78 5.56
CA THR A 166 3.11 -19.99 4.72
C THR A 166 4.30 -20.05 3.79
N VAL A 167 5.04 -21.15 3.77
CA VAL A 167 6.33 -21.24 3.11
C VAL A 167 6.57 -22.66 2.59
N ARG A 168 7.34 -22.82 1.53
CA ARG A 168 7.77 -24.16 1.09
C ARG A 168 9.06 -24.57 1.79
N ASN A 169 10.07 -23.69 1.84
CA ASN A 169 11.30 -23.88 2.61
C ASN A 169 11.57 -22.68 3.53
N LEU A 170 11.70 -22.93 4.82
CA LEU A 170 12.05 -21.91 5.82
C LEU A 170 13.45 -22.18 6.37
N ARG A 171 14.30 -21.16 6.34
CA ARG A 171 15.56 -21.12 7.05
C ARG A 171 15.52 -20.03 8.13
N VAL A 172 15.92 -20.40 9.33
CA VAL A 172 16.15 -19.47 10.43
C VAL A 172 17.66 -19.41 10.67
N GLY A 173 18.23 -18.24 10.40
CA GLY A 173 19.66 -17.96 10.50
C GLY A 173 20.14 -17.80 11.94
N PRO A 174 21.46 -17.78 12.16
CA PRO A 174 22.06 -17.71 13.50
C PRO A 174 21.86 -16.36 14.20
N SER A 175 21.47 -15.30 13.49
CA SER A 175 21.23 -13.96 14.04
C SER A 175 19.74 -13.68 14.24
N ALA A 176 18.87 -14.68 13.99
CA ALA A 176 17.44 -14.52 14.15
C ALA A 176 17.07 -14.37 15.63
N ASP A 177 16.38 -13.28 15.96
CA ASP A 177 15.83 -13.01 17.30
C ASP A 177 14.33 -12.72 17.18
N ILE A 178 13.51 -13.63 17.68
CA ILE A 178 12.05 -13.59 17.54
C ILE A 178 11.43 -13.46 18.93
N GLY A 179 10.88 -12.28 19.21
CA GLY A 179 10.32 -11.93 20.51
C GLY A 179 9.00 -12.62 20.87
N GLY A 180 8.35 -13.27 19.90
CA GLY A 180 7.07 -13.96 20.06
C GLY A 180 7.06 -15.38 19.46
N ASP A 181 5.89 -15.79 18.97
CA ASP A 181 5.69 -17.11 18.40
C ASP A 181 6.18 -17.17 16.94
N LEU A 182 6.89 -18.24 16.56
CA LEU A 182 7.15 -18.60 15.17
C LEU A 182 6.19 -19.71 14.74
N LEU A 183 5.16 -19.31 14.00
CA LEU A 183 4.16 -20.17 13.38
C LEU A 183 4.42 -20.25 11.87
N TYR A 184 4.69 -21.45 11.38
CA TYR A 184 4.90 -21.64 9.95
C TYR A 184 4.08 -22.80 9.40
N ARG A 185 3.62 -22.66 8.14
CA ARG A 185 2.91 -23.71 7.40
C ARG A 185 3.76 -24.11 6.21
N ALA A 186 4.31 -25.32 6.24
CA ALA A 186 5.19 -25.88 5.20
C ALA A 186 5.05 -27.40 5.07
N ASP A 187 5.49 -27.94 3.94
CA ASP A 187 5.51 -29.38 3.67
C ASP A 187 6.71 -30.09 4.31
N SER A 188 7.83 -29.38 4.46
CA SER A 188 9.05 -29.79 5.16
C SER A 188 9.26 -28.99 6.44
N ASP A 189 10.13 -29.51 7.33
CA ASP A 189 10.50 -28.80 8.55
C ASP A 189 11.49 -27.67 8.25
N ALA A 190 11.43 -26.60 9.05
CA ALA A 190 12.33 -25.47 8.89
C ALA A 190 13.75 -25.84 9.32
N THR A 191 14.75 -25.30 8.63
CA THR A 191 16.16 -25.43 9.00
C THR A 191 16.54 -24.30 9.96
N VAL A 192 16.79 -24.64 11.22
CA VAL A 192 17.14 -23.66 12.26
C VAL A 192 18.63 -23.76 12.58
N SER A 193 19.32 -22.63 12.51
CA SER A 193 20.73 -22.50 12.88
C SER A 193 20.87 -22.39 14.40
N GLY A 194 21.93 -22.94 14.99
CA GLY A 194 22.07 -23.04 16.45
C GLY A 194 22.14 -21.71 17.23
N GLY A 195 22.25 -20.56 16.55
CA GLY A 195 22.22 -19.22 17.15
C GLY A 195 20.85 -18.56 17.17
N ALA A 196 19.83 -19.15 16.54
CA ALA A 196 18.50 -18.57 16.48
C ALA A 196 17.81 -18.56 17.85
N GLU A 197 17.24 -17.42 18.23
CA GLU A 197 16.46 -17.24 19.45
C GLU A 197 14.97 -17.07 19.11
N VAL A 198 14.11 -17.86 19.74
CA VAL A 198 12.65 -17.75 19.65
C VAL A 198 12.11 -17.75 21.07
N ALA A 199 11.58 -16.61 21.52
CA ALA A 199 11.07 -16.45 22.88
C ALA A 199 9.75 -17.18 23.11
N GLY A 200 8.91 -17.29 22.07
CA GLY A 200 7.62 -17.95 22.10
C GLY A 200 7.64 -19.39 21.59
N GLN A 201 6.50 -19.83 21.08
CA GLN A 201 6.32 -21.16 20.51
C GLN A 201 6.93 -21.26 19.11
N PHE A 202 7.62 -22.36 18.82
CA PHE A 202 8.07 -22.69 17.48
C PHE A 202 7.28 -23.89 16.96
N ASN A 203 6.23 -23.62 16.18
CA ASN A 203 5.25 -24.63 15.78
C ASN A 203 4.99 -24.65 14.27
N ARG A 204 5.06 -25.86 13.71
CA ARG A 204 4.59 -26.14 12.36
C ARG A 204 3.09 -26.40 12.38
N LEU A 205 2.32 -25.59 11.64
CA LEU A 205 0.88 -25.75 11.50
C LEU A 205 0.51 -26.43 10.18
N PRO A 206 -0.62 -27.16 10.12
CA PRO A 206 -1.13 -27.70 8.86
C PRO A 206 -1.56 -26.56 7.92
N SER A 207 -1.21 -26.68 6.64
CA SER A 207 -1.50 -25.71 5.59
C SER A 207 -3.01 -25.43 5.50
N ARG A 208 -3.45 -24.21 5.88
CA ARG A 208 -4.82 -23.72 5.73
C ARG A 208 -4.84 -22.34 5.06
N ALA A 209 -5.79 -22.13 4.16
CA ALA A 209 -5.84 -21.00 3.22
C ALA A 209 -6.44 -19.68 3.77
N VAL A 210 -6.17 -19.31 5.03
CA VAL A 210 -6.81 -18.14 5.67
C VAL A 210 -6.24 -16.81 5.17
N PHE A 211 -4.97 -16.79 4.79
CA PHE A 211 -4.22 -15.60 4.38
C PHE A 211 -4.68 -15.00 3.05
N ILE A 212 -5.10 -15.84 2.10
CA ILE A 212 -5.63 -15.43 0.79
C ILE A 212 -6.80 -14.46 0.99
N VAL A 213 -7.70 -14.74 1.93
CA VAL A 213 -8.85 -13.88 2.23
C VAL A 213 -8.41 -12.47 2.62
N ARG A 214 -7.34 -12.32 3.42
CA ARG A 214 -6.88 -11.01 3.89
C ARG A 214 -6.27 -10.17 2.76
N VAL A 215 -5.43 -10.79 1.91
CA VAL A 215 -4.86 -10.12 0.72
C VAL A 215 -5.97 -9.72 -0.25
N TRP A 216 -6.92 -10.62 -0.51
CA TRP A 216 -8.06 -10.31 -1.37
C TRP A 216 -8.94 -9.21 -0.81
N LEU A 217 -9.19 -9.16 0.50
CA LEU A 217 -9.96 -8.07 1.12
C LEU A 217 -9.24 -6.73 0.99
N ILE A 218 -7.93 -6.67 1.20
CA ILE A 218 -7.14 -5.45 1.01
C ILE A 218 -7.17 -5.02 -0.46
N GLY A 219 -6.90 -5.95 -1.39
CA GLY A 219 -6.95 -5.67 -2.82
C GLY A 219 -8.33 -5.25 -3.32
N ALA A 220 -9.40 -5.91 -2.88
CA ALA A 220 -10.78 -5.57 -3.22
C ALA A 220 -11.19 -4.22 -2.64
N THR A 221 -10.68 -3.84 -1.46
CA THR A 221 -10.94 -2.53 -0.87
C THR A 221 -10.26 -1.42 -1.68
N ILE A 222 -8.99 -1.63 -2.08
CA ILE A 222 -8.25 -0.69 -2.93
C ILE A 222 -8.93 -0.56 -4.29
N LEU A 223 -9.26 -1.68 -4.95
CA LEU A 223 -9.93 -1.66 -6.25
C LEU A 223 -11.33 -1.04 -6.16
N GLY A 224 -12.09 -1.33 -5.09
CA GLY A 224 -13.40 -0.75 -4.84
C GLY A 224 -13.34 0.77 -4.64
N PHE A 225 -12.32 1.25 -3.93
CA PHE A 225 -12.06 2.68 -3.77
C PHE A 225 -11.71 3.35 -5.12
N LEU A 226 -10.82 2.73 -5.91
CA LEU A 226 -10.49 3.22 -7.25
C LEU A 226 -11.71 3.23 -8.19
N ALA A 227 -12.53 2.18 -8.17
CA ALA A 227 -13.76 2.10 -8.94
C ALA A 227 -14.78 3.17 -8.50
N PHE A 228 -14.86 3.46 -7.19
CA PHE A 228 -15.70 4.53 -6.67
C PHE A 228 -15.23 5.91 -7.17
N VAL A 229 -13.94 6.22 -7.09
CA VAL A 229 -13.36 7.47 -7.64
C VAL A 229 -13.61 7.57 -9.15
N ALA A 230 -13.35 6.49 -9.90
CA ALA A 230 -13.60 6.45 -11.34
C ALA A 230 -15.09 6.66 -11.67
N SER A 231 -15.99 6.05 -10.91
CA SER A 231 -17.44 6.23 -11.09
C SER A 231 -17.87 7.68 -10.83
N GLY A 232 -17.29 8.34 -9.82
CA GLY A 232 -17.50 9.76 -9.56
C GLY A 232 -17.04 10.62 -10.75
N PHE A 233 -15.89 10.32 -11.33
CA PHE A 233 -15.38 11.01 -12.52
C PHE A 233 -16.28 10.79 -13.75
N VAL A 234 -16.75 9.57 -13.98
CA VAL A 234 -17.70 9.23 -15.06
C VAL A 234 -19.01 10.00 -14.90
N LEU A 235 -19.54 10.09 -13.67
CA LEU A 235 -20.73 10.88 -13.38
C LEU A 235 -20.50 12.37 -13.66
N LEU A 236 -19.37 12.95 -13.22
CA LEU A 236 -19.04 14.35 -13.52
C LEU A 236 -18.94 14.61 -15.03
N MET A 237 -18.39 13.68 -15.81
CA MET A 237 -18.35 13.80 -17.28
C MET A 237 -19.74 13.70 -17.92
N LEU A 238 -20.57 12.74 -17.50
CA LEU A 238 -21.94 12.57 -17.98
C LEU A 238 -22.79 13.83 -17.72
N PHE A 239 -22.60 14.48 -16.57
CA PHE A 239 -23.39 15.65 -16.18
C PHE A 239 -22.74 17.02 -16.53
N ARG A 240 -21.51 17.04 -17.08
CA ARG A 240 -20.80 18.27 -17.51
C ARG A 240 -21.57 19.08 -18.56
N GLY A 241 -22.34 18.42 -19.43
CA GLY A 241 -23.16 19.07 -20.47
C GLY A 241 -24.46 19.70 -19.94
N THR A 242 -24.96 19.23 -18.80
CA THR A 242 -26.24 19.68 -18.21
C THR A 242 -26.04 20.94 -17.36
N MET A 243 -24.88 21.07 -16.70
CA MET A 243 -24.57 22.23 -15.83
C MET A 243 -24.55 23.57 -16.58
N SER A 244 -24.01 23.62 -17.81
CA SER A 244 -23.94 24.88 -18.58
C SER A 244 -25.31 25.38 -19.05
N ARG A 245 -26.27 24.48 -19.23
CA ARG A 245 -27.67 24.82 -19.59
C ARG A 245 -28.52 25.16 -18.36
N ALA A 246 -28.28 24.51 -17.23
CA ALA A 246 -28.98 24.78 -15.97
C ALA A 246 -28.67 26.19 -15.42
N THR A 247 -27.42 26.67 -15.51
CA THR A 247 -27.05 28.02 -15.06
C THR A 247 -27.66 29.14 -15.92
N ALA A 248 -28.00 28.86 -17.18
CA ALA A 248 -28.69 29.82 -18.04
C ALA A 248 -30.19 29.98 -17.70
N LEU A 249 -30.84 28.93 -17.18
CA LEU A 249 -32.26 28.97 -16.78
C LEU A 249 -32.49 29.55 -15.37
N VAL A 250 -31.55 29.38 -14.44
CA VAL A 250 -31.69 29.89 -13.06
C VAL A 250 -31.72 31.42 -13.01
N ARG A 251 -31.09 32.08 -14.00
CA ARG A 251 -31.00 33.54 -14.07
C ARG A 251 -32.25 34.23 -14.63
N THR A 252 -33.18 33.47 -15.23
CA THR A 252 -34.41 34.04 -15.84
C THR A 252 -35.69 33.68 -15.10
N ASP A 253 -35.77 32.54 -14.40
CA ASP A 253 -36.99 32.13 -13.69
C ASP A 253 -36.68 31.16 -12.52
N THR A 254 -36.14 31.70 -11.42
CA THR A 254 -35.62 30.95 -10.26
C THR A 254 -36.68 30.09 -9.55
N TRP A 255 -37.95 30.50 -9.56
CA TRP A 255 -39.02 29.77 -8.85
C TRP A 255 -39.49 28.52 -9.61
N LYS A 256 -39.58 28.59 -10.95
CA LYS A 256 -40.01 27.43 -11.76
C LYS A 256 -38.99 26.31 -11.77
N THR A 257 -37.70 26.65 -11.75
CA THR A 257 -36.61 25.66 -11.69
C THR A 257 -36.59 24.90 -10.36
N VAL A 258 -36.91 25.56 -9.24
CA VAL A 258 -37.08 24.91 -7.93
C VAL A 258 -38.24 23.91 -7.94
N TRP A 259 -39.40 24.29 -8.48
CA TRP A 259 -40.56 23.37 -8.54
C TRP A 259 -40.35 22.16 -9.45
N VAL A 260 -39.68 22.35 -10.60
CA VAL A 260 -39.36 21.24 -11.50
C VAL A 260 -38.36 20.28 -10.87
N GLY A 261 -37.34 20.79 -10.16
CA GLY A 261 -36.40 19.95 -9.40
C GLY A 261 -37.09 19.17 -8.28
N PHE A 262 -37.97 19.83 -7.52
CA PHE A 262 -38.75 19.20 -6.45
C PHE A 262 -39.67 18.09 -6.97
N LEU A 263 -40.38 18.34 -8.07
CA LEU A 263 -41.25 17.34 -8.71
C LEU A 263 -40.45 16.17 -9.31
N ALA A 264 -39.26 16.42 -9.87
CA ALA A 264 -38.41 15.36 -10.40
C ALA A 264 -37.90 14.42 -9.29
N VAL A 265 -37.49 14.95 -8.14
CA VAL A 265 -37.03 14.14 -7.00
C VAL A 265 -38.14 13.26 -6.42
N ILE A 266 -39.38 13.76 -6.38
CA ILE A 266 -40.54 13.00 -5.89
C ILE A 266 -41.08 12.03 -6.95
N GLY A 267 -41.03 12.41 -8.23
CA GLY A 267 -41.58 11.63 -9.34
C GLY A 267 -40.67 10.51 -9.85
N LEU A 268 -39.34 10.68 -9.82
CA LEU A 268 -38.40 9.65 -10.28
C LEU A 268 -38.53 8.29 -9.58
N PRO A 269 -38.73 8.18 -8.26
CA PRO A 269 -38.87 6.87 -7.61
C PRO A 269 -40.23 6.19 -7.85
N LEU A 270 -41.16 6.83 -8.56
CA LEU A 270 -42.48 6.29 -8.91
C LEU A 270 -42.56 5.80 -10.36
N LEU A 271 -41.46 5.90 -11.12
CA LEU A 271 -41.31 5.46 -12.51
C LEU A 271 -40.42 4.22 -12.64
#